data_AF-A0AA36G6D8-F1
#
_entry.id   AF-A0AA36G6D8-F1
#
_cell.length_a   1.000
_cell.length_b   1.000
_cell.length_c   1.000
_cell.angle_alpha   90.00
_cell.angle_beta   90.00
_cell.angle_gamma   90.00
#
_symmetry.space_group_name_H-M   'P 1'
#
loop_
_entity.id
_entity.type
_entity.pdbx_description
1 polymer ?
#
loop_
_entity_poly.entity_id
_entity_poly.type
_entity_poly.pdbx_seq_one_letter_code
_entity_poly.pdbx_strand_id
1 'polypeptide(L)'
;MGKTEVAESTNPITQWWNLTTADRRPKSDPSRLVTVNDLPLYGEDAPARPVYFIEEEPLPLQREFATLRKTWEVEYNRIAERFSVIDRVATGAKKTACKVQHYVEDEWSVLPKAGAITLGGMAGFVLGMRRGGFGRVFGSATGLSTMAAFCYPHETVDLIRAGLASMRAEWAEFQKSPAPIAEKKPNLSPPK
;
A
#
# COMPACT_ATOMS: atom_id res chain seq x y z
N MET A 1 36.46 54.28 12.45
CA MET A 1 36.17 52.96 13.06
C MET A 1 34.67 52.94 13.34
N GLY A 2 33.82 52.05 12.83
CA GLY A 2 34.01 50.87 12.01
C GLY A 2 32.73 50.58 11.21
N LYS A 3 32.90 49.84 10.12
CA LYS A 3 31.81 49.30 9.30
C LYS A 3 31.14 48.16 10.09
N THR A 4 29.82 48.09 10.07
CA THR A 4 29.09 46.84 10.34
C THR A 4 28.37 46.45 9.07
N GLU A 5 29.02 45.57 8.31
CA GLU A 5 28.40 44.78 7.25
C GLU A 5 27.37 43.86 7.90
N VAL A 6 26.10 44.03 7.54
CA VAL A 6 25.04 43.09 7.90
C VAL A 6 25.09 41.95 6.88
N ALA A 7 25.50 40.78 7.34
CA ALA A 7 25.55 39.56 6.56
C ALA A 7 24.16 39.19 6.03
N GLU A 8 24.02 39.17 4.71
CA GLU A 8 22.80 38.80 4.01
C GLU A 8 22.73 37.28 3.86
N SER A 9 21.99 36.61 4.75
CA SER A 9 21.64 35.20 4.57
C SER A 9 20.59 35.09 3.46
N THR A 10 21.04 34.89 2.23
CA THR A 10 20.18 34.66 1.06
C THR A 10 19.60 33.25 1.16
N ASN A 11 18.36 33.15 1.65
CA ASN A 11 17.61 31.89 1.63
C ASN A 11 17.42 31.43 0.16
N PRO A 12 17.62 30.14 -0.16
CA PRO A 12 17.48 29.65 -1.55
C PRO A 12 16.05 29.80 -2.06
N ILE A 13 15.07 29.77 -1.15
CA ILE A 13 13.66 30.01 -1.45
C ILE A 13 13.42 31.46 -1.85
N THR A 14 14.03 32.44 -1.17
CA THR A 14 13.87 33.86 -1.51
C THR A 14 14.58 34.19 -2.82
N GLN A 15 15.73 33.57 -3.10
CA GLN A 15 16.42 33.71 -4.39
C GLN A 15 15.60 33.10 -5.53
N TRP A 16 15.07 31.89 -5.36
CA TRP A 16 14.19 31.24 -6.33
C TRP A 16 12.91 32.05 -6.58
N TRP A 17 12.31 32.59 -5.52
CA TRP A 17 11.12 33.44 -5.62
C TRP A 17 11.39 34.72 -6.41
N ASN A 18 12.54 35.37 -6.17
CA ASN A 18 12.95 36.56 -6.91
C ASN A 18 13.21 36.25 -8.39
N LEU A 19 13.89 35.16 -8.72
CA LEU A 19 14.15 34.76 -10.11
C LEU A 19 12.86 34.44 -10.88
N THR A 20 11.89 33.80 -10.24
CA THR A 20 10.63 33.41 -10.89
C THR A 20 9.63 34.56 -11.02
N THR A 21 9.72 35.60 -10.19
CA THR A 21 8.80 36.75 -10.26
C THR A 21 9.41 38.05 -10.80
N ALA A 22 10.74 38.20 -10.92
CA ALA A 22 11.38 39.45 -11.32
C ALA A 22 10.91 39.96 -12.70
N ASP A 23 10.83 39.09 -13.71
CA ASP A 23 10.47 39.50 -15.07
C ASP A 23 8.97 39.74 -15.28
N ARG A 24 8.11 39.30 -14.36
CA ARG A 24 6.64 39.44 -14.49
C ARG A 24 6.06 40.65 -13.76
N ARG A 25 6.88 41.41 -13.03
CA ARG A 25 6.37 42.61 -12.34
C ARG A 25 6.23 43.75 -13.34
N PRO A 26 5.06 44.42 -13.42
CA PRO A 26 4.96 45.67 -14.16
C PRO A 26 5.95 46.68 -13.56
N LYS A 27 6.71 47.38 -14.41
CA LYS A 27 7.64 48.43 -13.97
C LYS A 27 6.86 49.48 -13.19
N SER A 28 7.31 49.80 -11.97
CA SER A 28 6.64 50.76 -11.09
C SER A 28 6.74 52.16 -11.70
N ASP A 29 5.62 52.70 -12.17
CA ASP A 29 5.51 54.08 -12.60
C ASP A 29 5.42 54.98 -11.34
N PRO A 30 6.40 55.87 -11.08
CA PRO A 30 6.42 56.69 -9.86
C PRO A 30 5.21 57.63 -9.76
N SER A 31 4.57 57.92 -10.89
CA SER A 31 3.37 58.77 -11.01
C SER A 31 2.09 58.08 -10.51
N ARG A 32 2.13 56.76 -10.31
CA ARG A 32 0.97 55.91 -10.01
C ARG A 32 1.24 54.98 -8.81
N LEU A 33 2.07 55.44 -7.87
CA LEU A 33 2.28 54.76 -6.60
C LEU A 33 1.09 55.04 -5.68
N VAL A 34 0.42 53.98 -5.25
CA VAL A 34 -0.78 54.01 -4.42
C VAL A 34 -0.48 53.22 -3.15
N THR A 35 -0.88 53.74 -1.99
CA THR A 35 -0.65 53.09 -0.68
C THR A 35 -1.44 51.78 -0.59
N VAL A 36 -0.97 50.79 0.17
CA VAL A 36 -1.63 49.47 0.30
C VAL A 36 -3.10 49.59 0.74
N ASN A 37 -3.42 50.62 1.54
CA ASN A 37 -4.77 50.90 2.00
C ASN A 37 -5.70 51.47 0.90
N ASP A 38 -5.13 52.07 -0.13
CA ASP A 38 -5.85 52.67 -1.26
C ASP A 38 -5.98 51.69 -2.44
N LEU A 39 -5.48 50.46 -2.28
CA LEU A 39 -5.60 49.41 -3.28
C LEU A 39 -6.90 48.62 -3.03
N PRO A 40 -7.92 48.71 -3.89
CA PRO A 40 -9.14 47.92 -3.74
C PRO A 40 -8.80 46.45 -3.99
N LEU A 41 -8.45 45.73 -2.92
CA LEU A 41 -8.16 44.28 -2.93
C LEU A 41 -9.39 43.47 -3.35
N TYR A 42 -10.56 43.99 -3.01
CA TYR A 42 -11.85 43.56 -3.51
C TYR A 42 -12.55 44.85 -3.94
N GLY A 43 -13.15 44.88 -5.12
CA GLY A 43 -13.95 46.03 -5.54
C GLY A 43 -15.21 46.10 -4.69
N GLU A 44 -15.12 46.67 -3.49
CA GLU A 44 -16.27 46.88 -2.59
C GLU A 44 -17.35 47.77 -3.24
N ASP A 45 -16.92 48.63 -4.18
CA ASP A 45 -17.79 49.53 -4.95
C ASP A 45 -18.13 49.02 -6.37
N ALA A 46 -17.59 47.86 -6.76
CA ALA A 46 -17.94 47.26 -8.05
C ALA A 46 -19.30 46.57 -7.88
N PRO A 47 -20.31 46.82 -8.75
CA PRO A 47 -21.55 46.09 -8.68
C PRO A 47 -21.23 44.60 -8.72
N ALA A 48 -21.71 43.85 -7.73
CA ALA A 48 -21.49 42.42 -7.63
C ALA A 48 -21.79 41.81 -9.00
N ARG A 49 -20.74 41.41 -9.73
CA ARG A 49 -20.93 40.66 -10.97
C ARG A 49 -21.74 39.44 -10.54
N PRO A 50 -22.89 39.16 -11.16
CA PRO A 50 -23.63 37.97 -10.82
C PRO A 50 -22.70 36.78 -11.03
N VAL A 51 -22.17 36.23 -9.94
CA VAL A 51 -21.40 34.99 -9.96
C VAL A 51 -22.45 33.93 -10.17
N TYR A 52 -22.74 33.62 -11.43
CA TYR A 52 -23.59 32.50 -11.74
C TYR A 52 -22.74 31.26 -11.47
N PHE A 53 -23.09 30.57 -10.38
CA PHE A 53 -22.60 29.24 -10.13
C PHE A 53 -23.12 28.37 -11.26
N ILE A 54 -22.26 28.06 -12.23
CA ILE A 54 -22.55 27.02 -13.22
C ILE A 54 -22.50 25.73 -12.41
N GLU A 55 -23.67 25.16 -12.15
CA GLU A 55 -23.76 23.80 -11.64
C GLU A 55 -23.23 22.90 -12.76
N GLU A 56 -21.92 22.63 -12.74
CA GLU A 56 -21.29 21.72 -13.69
C GLU A 56 -21.94 20.35 -13.50
N GLU A 57 -22.69 19.91 -14.51
CA GLU A 57 -23.26 18.58 -14.50
C GLU A 57 -22.09 17.58 -14.40
N PRO A 58 -22.05 16.74 -13.34
CA PRO A 58 -20.90 15.91 -13.08
C PRO A 58 -20.71 14.96 -14.25
N LEU A 59 -19.53 15.02 -14.86
CA LEU A 59 -19.13 14.09 -15.89
C LEU A 59 -19.39 12.66 -15.41
N PRO A 60 -19.83 11.73 -16.27
CA PRO A 60 -20.18 10.38 -15.87
C PRO A 60 -19.05 9.68 -15.08
N LEU A 61 -17.79 10.01 -15.38
CA LEU A 61 -16.62 9.50 -14.66
C LEU A 61 -16.50 10.04 -13.22
N GLN A 62 -16.81 11.32 -12.99
CA GLN A 62 -16.76 11.92 -11.64
C GLN A 62 -17.83 11.32 -10.74
N ARG A 63 -18.99 10.94 -11.31
CA ARG A 63 -20.07 10.26 -10.58
C ARG A 63 -19.63 8.89 -10.06
N GLU A 64 -18.90 8.11 -10.86
CA GLU A 64 -18.38 6.80 -10.46
C GLU A 64 -17.29 6.89 -9.37
N PHE A 65 -16.38 7.86 -9.47
CA PHE A 65 -15.41 8.07 -8.38
C PHE A 65 -16.07 8.56 -7.09
N ALA A 66 -17.13 9.37 -7.21
CA ALA A 66 -17.88 9.84 -6.06
C ALA A 66 -18.67 8.71 -5.39
N THR A 67 -19.25 7.77 -6.14
CA THR A 67 -19.91 6.59 -5.57
C THR A 67 -18.91 5.69 -4.89
N LEU A 68 -17.77 5.39 -5.52
CA LEU A 68 -16.70 4.60 -4.92
C LEU A 68 -16.17 5.22 -3.62
N ARG A 69 -15.95 6.53 -3.58
CA ARG A 69 -15.50 7.21 -2.37
C ARG A 69 -16.52 7.04 -1.24
N LYS A 70 -17.80 7.28 -1.52
CA LYS A 70 -18.86 7.17 -0.51
C LYS A 70 -19.03 5.75 -0.01
N THR A 71 -19.01 4.75 -0.90
CA THR A 71 -19.12 3.34 -0.50
C THR A 71 -17.89 2.90 0.30
N TRP A 72 -16.69 3.35 -0.10
CA TRP A 72 -15.46 3.08 0.62
C TRP A 72 -15.44 3.71 2.01
N GLU A 73 -15.85 4.97 2.15
CA GLU A 73 -15.91 5.67 3.44
C GLU A 73 -16.89 4.97 4.41
N VAL A 74 -18.05 4.54 3.92
CA VAL A 74 -19.05 3.81 4.73
C VAL A 74 -18.48 2.47 5.22
N GLU A 75 -17.87 1.70 4.32
CA GLU A 75 -17.33 0.38 4.70
C GLU A 75 -16.09 0.52 5.58
N TYR A 76 -15.23 1.52 5.32
CA TYR A 76 -14.08 1.83 6.16
C TYR A 76 -14.51 2.17 7.58
N ASN A 77 -15.50 3.04 7.77
CA ASN A 77 -16.00 3.41 9.09
C ASN A 77 -16.56 2.20 9.85
N ARG A 78 -17.26 1.30 9.16
CA ARG A 78 -17.78 0.06 9.76
C ARG A 78 -16.67 -0.86 10.25
N ILE A 79 -15.56 -0.94 9.52
CA ILE A 79 -14.39 -1.71 9.91
C ILE A 79 -13.64 -0.98 11.04
N ALA A 80 -13.47 0.33 10.94
CA ALA A 80 -12.84 1.21 11.93
C ALA A 80 -13.43 1.02 13.33
N GLU A 81 -14.76 1.00 13.46
CA GLU A 81 -15.46 0.78 14.73
C GLU A 81 -15.14 -0.59 15.34
N ARG A 82 -14.94 -1.61 14.51
CA ARG A 82 -14.69 -2.99 14.93
C ARG A 82 -13.22 -3.29 15.22
N PHE A 83 -12.29 -2.40 14.87
CA PHE A 83 -10.86 -2.60 15.14
C PHE A 83 -10.56 -2.80 16.63
N SER A 84 -11.30 -2.14 17.53
CA SER A 84 -11.11 -2.32 18.97
C SER A 84 -11.39 -3.75 19.45
N VAL A 85 -12.35 -4.43 18.83
CA VAL A 85 -12.67 -5.84 19.12
C VAL A 85 -11.59 -6.74 18.53
N ILE A 86 -11.15 -6.45 17.30
CA ILE A 86 -10.07 -7.19 16.65
C ILE A 86 -8.78 -7.08 17.48
N ASP A 87 -8.45 -5.91 18.00
CA ASP A 87 -7.26 -5.69 18.83
C ASP A 87 -7.33 -6.46 20.17
N ARG A 88 -8.52 -6.49 20.80
CA ARG A 88 -8.76 -7.31 22.00
C ARG A 88 -8.63 -8.82 21.70
N VAL A 89 -9.16 -9.27 20.57
CA VAL A 89 -9.05 -10.67 20.13
C VAL A 89 -7.61 -11.00 19.77
N ALA A 90 -6.89 -10.10 19.09
CA ALA A 90 -5.50 -10.30 18.70
C ALA A 90 -4.59 -10.36 19.93
N THR A 91 -4.74 -9.45 20.88
CA THR A 91 -3.99 -9.48 22.14
C THR A 91 -4.36 -10.69 23.00
N GLY A 92 -5.62 -11.12 23.02
CA GLY A 92 -6.07 -12.35 23.65
C GLY A 92 -5.46 -13.60 23.01
N ALA A 93 -5.54 -13.71 21.69
CA ALA A 93 -4.97 -14.80 20.91
C ALA A 93 -3.46 -14.88 21.09
N LYS A 94 -2.75 -13.74 21.09
CA LYS A 94 -1.31 -13.67 21.35
C LYS A 94 -0.95 -14.21 22.74
N LYS A 95 -1.72 -13.85 23.77
CA LYS A 95 -1.52 -14.36 25.14
C LYS A 95 -1.75 -15.86 25.23
N THR A 96 -2.80 -16.37 24.59
CA THR A 96 -3.10 -17.81 24.57
C THR A 96 -2.05 -18.58 23.78
N ALA A 97 -1.63 -18.07 22.63
CA ALA A 97 -0.56 -18.66 21.81
C ALA A 97 0.75 -18.76 22.60
N CYS A 98 1.15 -17.69 23.30
CA CYS A 98 2.36 -17.68 24.11
C CYS A 98 2.31 -18.68 25.27
N LYS A 99 1.14 -18.84 25.92
CA LYS A 99 0.95 -19.87 26.95
C LYS A 99 1.06 -21.28 26.37
N VAL A 100 0.37 -21.55 25.26
CA VAL A 100 0.39 -22.85 24.60
C VAL A 100 1.79 -23.19 24.10
N GLN A 101 2.56 -22.21 23.64
CA GLN A 101 3.94 -22.42 23.18
C GLN A 101 4.83 -23.03 24.27
N HIS A 102 4.78 -22.50 25.50
CA HIS A 102 5.55 -23.04 26.64
C HIS A 102 5.17 -24.49 26.96
N TYR A 103 3.86 -24.82 26.91
CA TYR A 103 3.38 -26.19 27.12
C TYR A 103 3.77 -27.15 25.98
N VAL A 104 3.91 -26.64 24.76
CA VAL A 104 4.28 -27.42 23.57
C VAL A 104 5.81 -27.68 23.53
N GLU A 105 6.59 -26.88 24.24
CA GLU A 105 8.04 -27.00 24.36
C GLU A 105 8.48 -27.97 25.48
N ASP A 106 7.72 -28.06 26.59
CA ASP A 106 8.16 -28.79 27.80
C ASP A 106 7.90 -30.32 27.82
N GLU A 107 6.95 -30.84 27.04
CA GLU A 107 6.56 -32.26 27.10
C GLU A 107 6.84 -33.04 25.81
N TRP A 108 7.03 -34.35 25.95
CA TRP A 108 7.32 -35.35 24.91
C TRP A 108 6.24 -35.38 23.78
N SER A 109 6.27 -34.37 22.92
CA SER A 109 5.10 -33.83 22.21
C SER A 109 5.01 -34.18 20.72
N VAL A 110 5.81 -35.13 20.23
CA VAL A 110 5.73 -35.54 18.80
C VAL A 110 4.33 -36.07 18.44
N LEU A 111 3.68 -36.80 19.37
CA LEU A 111 2.34 -37.34 19.19
C LEU A 111 1.26 -36.22 19.14
N PRO A 112 1.15 -35.30 20.13
CA PRO A 112 0.18 -34.22 20.07
C PRO A 112 0.45 -33.20 18.95
N LYS A 113 1.72 -32.91 18.60
CA LYS A 113 2.04 -32.04 17.44
C LYS A 113 1.59 -32.64 16.12
N ALA A 114 1.86 -33.93 15.90
CA ALA A 114 1.37 -34.64 14.71
C ALA A 114 -0.18 -34.72 14.70
N GLY A 115 -0.80 -34.95 15.86
CA GLY A 115 -2.25 -34.91 16.04
C GLY A 115 -2.84 -33.55 15.66
N ALA A 116 -2.27 -32.45 16.14
CA ALA A 116 -2.72 -31.11 15.80
C ALA A 116 -2.63 -30.81 14.30
N ILE A 117 -1.53 -31.18 13.65
CA ILE A 117 -1.34 -30.99 12.21
C ILE A 117 -2.36 -31.80 11.41
N THR A 118 -2.54 -33.08 11.74
CA THR A 118 -3.52 -33.94 11.06
C THR A 118 -4.95 -33.44 11.24
N LEU A 119 -5.32 -32.98 12.44
CA LEU A 119 -6.61 -32.34 12.69
C LEU A 119 -6.77 -31.03 11.89
N GLY A 120 -5.72 -30.22 11.80
CA GLY A 120 -5.69 -29.01 10.95
C GLY A 120 -5.90 -29.33 9.47
N GLY A 121 -5.23 -30.36 8.96
CA GLY A 121 -5.36 -30.82 7.59
C GLY A 121 -6.75 -31.39 7.29
N MET A 122 -7.32 -32.20 8.20
CA MET A 122 -8.70 -32.70 8.10
C MET A 122 -9.72 -31.56 8.12
N ALA A 123 -9.58 -30.61 9.05
CA ALA A 123 -10.45 -29.44 9.13
C ALA A 123 -10.38 -28.60 7.84
N GLY A 124 -9.17 -28.36 7.33
CA GLY A 124 -8.93 -27.68 6.06
C GLY A 124 -9.50 -28.42 4.86
N PHE A 125 -9.42 -29.75 4.84
CA PHE A 125 -10.00 -30.59 3.79
C PHE A 125 -11.53 -30.52 3.77
N VAL A 126 -12.18 -30.60 4.94
CA VAL A 126 -13.64 -30.48 5.07
C VAL A 126 -14.11 -29.10 4.63
N LEU A 127 -13.41 -28.03 5.02
CA LEU A 127 -13.68 -26.67 4.55
C LEU A 127 -13.48 -26.52 3.03
N GLY A 128 -12.43 -27.15 2.49
CA GLY A 128 -12.11 -27.15 1.05
C GLY A 128 -13.10 -27.95 0.19
N MET A 129 -13.84 -28.88 0.78
CA MET A 129 -14.76 -29.78 0.07
C MET A 129 -15.85 -29.03 -0.70
N ARG A 130 -16.29 -27.88 -0.19
CA ARG A 130 -17.34 -27.05 -0.80
C ARG A 130 -16.88 -26.31 -2.07
N ARG A 131 -15.58 -26.22 -2.32
CA ARG A 131 -14.99 -25.38 -3.38
C ARG A 131 -14.38 -26.18 -4.53
N GLY A 132 -14.82 -27.44 -4.71
CA GLY A 132 -14.40 -28.34 -5.79
C GLY A 132 -13.07 -29.05 -5.53
N GLY A 133 -12.52 -29.75 -6.54
CA GLY A 133 -11.30 -30.55 -6.42
C GLY A 133 -10.06 -29.73 -6.02
N PHE A 134 -9.87 -28.56 -6.63
CA PHE A 134 -8.78 -27.64 -6.28
C PHE A 134 -8.98 -27.04 -4.88
N GLY A 135 -10.23 -26.71 -4.52
CA GLY A 135 -10.58 -26.23 -3.18
C GLY A 135 -10.18 -27.20 -2.06
N ARG A 136 -10.29 -28.51 -2.30
CA ARG A 136 -9.87 -29.56 -1.35
C ARG A 136 -8.37 -29.53 -1.09
N VAL A 137 -7.55 -29.43 -2.15
CA VAL A 137 -6.09 -29.43 -2.06
C VAL A 137 -5.59 -28.16 -1.35
N PHE A 138 -6.12 -26.99 -1.73
CA PHE A 138 -5.72 -25.74 -1.08
C PHE A 138 -6.24 -25.65 0.35
N GLY A 139 -7.45 -26.13 0.61
CA GLY A 139 -8.01 -26.21 1.95
C GLY A 139 -7.18 -27.09 2.88
N SER A 140 -6.79 -28.29 2.45
CA SER A 140 -5.94 -29.15 3.26
C SER A 140 -4.52 -28.60 3.42
N ALA A 141 -3.92 -28.05 2.36
CA ALA A 141 -2.59 -27.44 2.42
C ALA A 141 -2.54 -26.25 3.38
N THR A 142 -3.56 -25.38 3.36
CA THR A 142 -3.66 -24.25 4.30
C THR A 142 -3.91 -24.72 5.73
N GLY A 143 -4.75 -25.74 5.94
CA GLY A 143 -4.98 -26.33 7.26
C GLY A 143 -3.73 -26.99 7.86
N LEU A 144 -2.98 -27.73 7.04
CA LEU A 144 -1.70 -28.34 7.44
C LEU A 144 -0.66 -27.26 7.74
N SER A 145 -0.52 -26.28 6.85
CA SER A 145 0.47 -25.21 6.97
C SER A 145 0.24 -24.32 8.19
N THR A 146 -1.02 -23.96 8.47
CA THR A 146 -1.34 -23.12 9.64
C THR A 146 -1.03 -23.83 10.95
N MET A 147 -1.39 -25.11 11.09
CA MET A 147 -1.06 -25.88 12.29
C MET A 147 0.44 -26.19 12.40
N ALA A 148 1.13 -26.47 11.29
CA ALA A 148 2.57 -26.68 11.28
C ALA A 148 3.33 -25.41 11.70
N ALA A 149 2.94 -24.25 11.16
CA ALA A 149 3.53 -22.96 11.53
C ALA A 149 3.33 -22.61 13.01
N PHE A 150 2.19 -23.01 13.58
CA PHE A 150 1.91 -22.83 15.01
C PHE A 150 2.73 -23.78 15.90
N CYS A 151 2.90 -25.04 15.49
CA CYS A 151 3.62 -26.04 16.28
C CYS A 151 5.16 -25.96 16.16
N TYR A 152 5.67 -25.43 15.04
CA TYR A 152 7.11 -25.31 14.73
C TYR A 152 7.48 -23.91 14.20
N PRO A 153 7.32 -22.84 14.99
CA PRO A 153 7.48 -21.47 14.51
C PRO A 153 8.91 -21.14 14.06
N HIS A 154 9.92 -21.61 14.79
CA HIS A 154 11.33 -21.35 14.47
C HIS A 154 11.75 -22.02 13.16
N GLU A 155 11.46 -23.32 13.01
CA GLU A 155 11.77 -24.08 11.80
C GLU A 155 11.04 -23.51 10.57
N THR A 156 9.78 -23.10 10.74
CA THR A 156 8.99 -22.50 9.66
C THR A 156 9.58 -21.18 9.20
N VAL A 157 10.05 -20.33 10.12
CA VAL A 157 10.69 -19.04 9.77
C VAL A 157 11.99 -19.27 9.00
N ASP A 158 12.81 -20.25 9.41
CA ASP A 158 14.07 -20.55 8.74
C ASP A 158 13.83 -21.11 7.33
N LEU A 159 12.85 -22.01 7.17
CA LEU A 159 12.43 -22.53 5.86
C LEU A 159 11.94 -21.40 4.95
N ILE A 160 11.10 -20.49 5.46
CA ILE A 160 10.58 -19.35 4.67
C ILE A 160 11.72 -18.44 4.25
N ARG A 161 12.67 -18.13 5.15
CA ARG A 161 13.83 -17.28 4.82
C ARG A 161 14.71 -17.92 3.76
N ALA A 162 14.98 -19.22 3.89
CA ALA A 162 15.75 -19.97 2.90
C ALA A 162 15.04 -19.98 1.54
N GLY A 163 13.73 -20.28 1.52
CA GLY A 163 12.92 -20.25 0.29
C GLY A 163 12.90 -18.87 -0.36
N LEU A 164 12.74 -17.81 0.42
CA LEU A 164 12.76 -16.43 -0.07
C LEU A 164 14.12 -16.06 -0.67
N ALA A 165 15.23 -16.53 -0.07
CA ALA A 165 16.57 -16.30 -0.60
C ALA A 165 16.75 -17.00 -1.97
N SER A 166 16.32 -18.27 -2.09
CA SER A 166 16.35 -19.01 -3.36
C SER A 166 15.47 -18.35 -4.42
N MET A 167 14.22 -18.00 -4.09
CA MET A 167 13.30 -17.35 -5.03
C MET A 167 13.85 -16.00 -5.52
N ARG A 168 14.52 -15.24 -4.64
CA ARG A 168 15.15 -13.97 -5.04
C ARG A 168 16.35 -14.20 -5.96
N ALA A 169 17.14 -15.24 -5.70
CA ALA A 169 18.27 -15.60 -6.56
C ALA A 169 17.80 -16.03 -7.95
N GLU A 170 16.82 -16.94 -8.03
CA GLU A 170 16.21 -17.39 -9.28
C GLU A 170 15.54 -16.25 -10.03
N TRP A 171 14.85 -15.35 -9.32
CA TRP A 171 14.24 -14.17 -9.94
C TRP A 171 15.29 -13.23 -10.54
N ALA A 172 16.39 -12.99 -9.83
CA ALA A 172 17.49 -12.17 -10.33
C ALA A 172 18.21 -12.80 -11.53
N GLU A 173 18.28 -14.14 -11.58
CA GLU A 173 18.77 -14.88 -12.74
C GLU A 173 17.80 -14.79 -13.92
N PHE A 174 16.50 -14.96 -13.68
CA PHE A 174 15.46 -14.82 -14.69
C PHE A 174 15.47 -13.44 -15.35
N GLN A 175 15.69 -12.37 -14.57
CA GLN A 175 15.83 -11.01 -15.09
C GLN A 175 17.07 -10.83 -16.00
N LYS A 176 18.10 -11.65 -15.84
CA LYS A 176 19.34 -11.60 -16.64
C LYS A 176 19.31 -12.54 -17.85
N SER A 177 18.31 -13.43 -17.93
CA SER A 177 18.21 -14.39 -19.03
C SER A 177 17.99 -13.65 -20.36
N PRO A 178 18.86 -13.86 -21.37
CA PRO A 178 18.65 -13.28 -22.69
C PRO A 178 17.35 -13.80 -23.33
N ALA A 179 16.76 -13.01 -24.23
CA ALA A 179 15.55 -13.41 -24.95
C ALA A 179 15.71 -14.81 -25.59
N PRO A 180 14.67 -15.66 -25.57
CA PRO A 180 14.75 -16.99 -26.15
C PRO A 180 15.19 -16.88 -27.62
N ILE A 181 16.31 -17.52 -27.95
CA ILE A 181 16.76 -17.65 -29.33
C ILE A 181 15.63 -18.36 -30.07
N ALA A 182 15.04 -17.68 -31.06
CA ALA A 182 13.93 -18.21 -31.83
C ALA A 182 14.30 -19.61 -32.36
N GLU A 183 13.63 -20.65 -31.86
CA GLU A 183 13.84 -22.00 -32.36
C GLU A 183 13.56 -22.02 -33.86
N LYS A 184 14.57 -22.39 -34.64
CA LYS A 184 14.46 -22.57 -36.08
C LYS A 184 13.51 -23.75 -36.32
N LYS A 185 12.26 -23.47 -36.71
CA LYS A 185 11.27 -24.48 -37.07
C LYS A 185 11.92 -25.51 -38.02
N PRO A 186 11.94 -26.81 -37.69
CA PRO A 186 12.49 -27.80 -38.60
C PRO A 186 11.67 -27.80 -39.90
N ASN A 187 12.36 -27.65 -41.04
CA ASN A 187 11.75 -27.71 -42.37
C ASN A 187 11.27 -29.13 -42.64
N LEU A 188 10.01 -29.40 -42.29
CA LEU A 188 9.25 -30.56 -42.74
C LEU A 188 8.77 -30.28 -44.17
N SER A 189 9.67 -30.42 -45.14
CA SER A 189 9.29 -30.58 -46.55
C SER A 189 9.42 -32.06 -46.92
N PRO A 190 8.35 -32.72 -47.38
CA PRO A 190 8.43 -34.11 -47.82
C PRO A 190 9.25 -34.21 -49.13
N PRO A 191 10.09 -35.25 -49.29
CA PRO A 191 10.84 -35.47 -50.52
C PRO A 191 9.89 -35.77 -51.70
N LYS A 192 10.25 -35.25 -52.88
CA LYS A 192 9.57 -35.48 -54.16
C LYS A 192 9.73 -36.90 -54.66
#